data_AF-A0A3D4IPP9-F1
#
_entry.id   AF-A0A3D4IPP9-F1
#
_cell.length_a   1.000
_cell.length_b   1.000
_cell.length_c   1.000
_cell.angle_alpha   90.00
_cell.angle_beta   90.00
_cell.angle_gamma   90.00
#
_symmetry.space_group_name_H-M   'P 1'
#
loop_
_entity.id
_entity.type
_entity.pdbx_description
1 polymer ?
#
loop_
_entity_poly.entity_id
_entity_poly.type
_entity_poly.pdbx_seq_one_letter_code
_entity_poly.pdbx_strand_id
1 'polypeptide(L)' 'MYLNSEKKQELFNAHGISKSKTDTGSPESQIALFTFRIKHLTE' A
#
# COMPACT_ATOMS: atom_id res chain seq x y z
N MET A 1 -5.71 6.45 -12.63
CA MET A 1 -4.33 6.69 -12.15
C MET A 1 -3.76 5.39 -11.65
N TYR A 2 -2.49 5.11 -11.97
CA TYR A 2 -1.75 3.90 -11.59
C TYR A 2 -1.96 3.44 -10.13
N LEU A 3 -2.10 4.38 -9.20
CA LEU A 3 -2.34 4.09 -7.78
C LEU A 3 -3.59 4.83 -7.28
N ASN A 4 -4.77 4.23 -7.49
CA ASN A 4 -6.05 4.78 -7.03
C ASN A 4 -6.26 4.57 -5.51
N SER A 5 -7.25 5.26 -4.94
CA SER A 5 -7.54 5.19 -3.49
C SER A 5 -7.99 3.80 -3.06
N GLU A 6 -8.74 3.08 -3.90
CA GLU A 6 -9.18 1.71 -3.61
C GLU A 6 -8.00 0.74 -3.49
N LYS A 7 -7.04 0.80 -4.41
CA LYS A 7 -5.85 -0.06 -4.39
C LYS A 7 -4.96 0.22 -3.18
N LYS A 8 -4.87 1.49 -2.74
CA LYS A 8 -4.20 1.84 -1.49
C LYS A 8 -4.90 1.23 -0.28
N GLN A 9 -6.22 1.34 -0.22
CA GLN A 9 -7.00 0.73 0.87
C GLN A 9 -6.87 -0.79 0.89
N GLU A 10 -6.86 -1.46 -0.27
CA GLU A 10 -6.57 -2.90 -0.38
C GLU A 10 -5.17 -3.23 0.13
N LEU A 11 -4.15 -2.48 -0.28
CA LEU A 11 -2.76 -2.66 0.18
C LEU A 11 -2.64 -2.51 1.70
N PHE A 12 -3.25 -1.48 2.29
CA PHE A 12 -3.21 -1.25 3.74
C PHE A 12 -4.00 -2.29 4.52
N ASN A 13 -5.13 -2.74 3.98
CA ASN A 13 -5.91 -3.83 4.58
C ASN A 13 -5.14 -5.17 4.54
N ALA A 14 -4.42 -5.43 3.44
CA ALA A 14 -3.67 -6.67 3.25
C ALA A 14 -2.33 -6.68 3.99
N HIS A 15 -1.63 -5.54 4.08
CA HIS A 15 -0.23 -5.48 4.54
C HIS A 15 0.03 -4.55 5.72
N GLY A 16 -0.90 -3.65 6.08
CA GLY A 16 -0.75 -2.82 7.27
C GLY A 16 -0.70 -3.64 8.56
N ILE A 17 -0.08 -3.08 9.60
CA ILE A 17 0.03 -3.73 10.92
C ILE A 17 -1.37 -4.03 11.44
N SER A 18 -2.24 -3.01 11.42
CA SER A 18 -3.59 -3.11 11.98
C SER A 18 -4.58 -3.74 11.00
N LYS A 19 -4.12 -4.21 9.82
CA LYS A 19 -4.94 -4.74 8.71
C LYS A 19 -6.19 -3.87 8.47
N SER A 20 -5.99 -2.55 8.51
CA SER A 20 -7.05 -1.56 8.37
C SER A 20 -6.80 -0.72 7.14
N LYS A 21 -7.87 -0.37 6.44
CA LYS A 21 -7.84 0.58 5.31
C LYS A 21 -7.33 1.97 5.71
N THR A 22 -7.39 2.31 7.00
CA THR A 22 -6.95 3.60 7.55
C THR A 22 -5.53 3.58 8.08
N ASP A 23 -4.88 2.41 8.14
CA ASP A 23 -3.49 2.30 8.58
C ASP A 23 -2.55 2.73 7.44
N THR A 24 -2.42 4.03 7.25
CA THR A 24 -1.62 4.63 6.19
C THR A 24 -0.21 5.02 6.65
N GLY A 25 0.07 4.97 7.95
CA GLY A 25 1.29 5.50 8.55
C GLY A 25 2.25 4.44 9.11
N SER A 26 1.82 3.19 9.26
CA SER A 26 2.69 2.14 9.78
C SER A 26 3.84 1.83 8.82
N PRO A 27 5.00 1.38 9.36
CA PRO A 27 6.13 0.96 8.54
C PRO A 27 5.74 -0.07 7.47
N GLU A 28 4.93 -1.06 7.81
CA GLU A 28 4.51 -2.16 6.94
C GLU A 28 3.59 -1.66 5.81
N SER A 29 2.66 -0.75 6.12
CA SER A 29 1.84 -0.09 5.10
C SER A 29 2.68 0.73 4.13
N GLN A 30 3.68 1.45 4.64
CA GLN A 30 4.59 2.24 3.79
C GLN A 30 5.50 1.37 2.94
N ILE A 31 6.06 0.28 3.51
CA ILE A 31 6.87 -0.70 2.76
C ILE A 31 6.04 -1.34 1.65
N ALA A 32 4.80 -1.76 1.93
CA ALA A 32 3.91 -2.34 0.93
C ALA A 32 3.61 -1.34 -0.21
N LEU A 33 3.38 -0.07 0.14
CA LEU A 33 3.16 0.99 -0.82
C LEU A 33 4.38 1.24 -1.71
N PHE A 34 5.58 1.32 -1.12
CA PHE A 34 6.82 1.50 -1.87
C PHE A 34 7.15 0.29 -2.74
N THR A 35 6.92 -0.92 -2.25
CA THR A 35 7.12 -2.16 -3.01
C THR A 35 6.24 -2.17 -4.25
N PHE A 36 4.95 -1.86 -4.09
CA PHE A 36 4.02 -1.75 -5.21
C PHE A 36 4.47 -0.70 -6.24
N ARG A 37 4.95 0.47 -5.78
CA ARG A 37 5.50 1.56 -6.60
C ARG A 37 6.74 1.16 -7.37
N ILE A 38 7.71 0.53 -6.69
CA ILE A 38 8.95 0.07 -7.31
C ILE A 38 8.62 -0.95 -8.40
N LYS A 39 7.74 -1.92 -8.12
CA LYS A 39 7.34 -2.93 -9.11
C LYS A 39 6.82 -2.33 -10.41
N HIS A 40 5.97 -1.30 -10.33
CA HIS A 40 5.46 -0.64 -11.53
C HIS A 40 6.50 0.20 -12.26
N LEU A 41 7.52 0.72 -11.58
CA LEU A 41 8.62 1.44 -12.23
C LEU A 41 9.58 0.48 -12.96
N THR A 42 9.54 -0.81 -12.60
CA THR A 42 10.37 -1.87 -13.20
C THR A 42 9.66 -2.69 -14.26
N GLU A 43 8.37 -2.45 -14.51
CA GLU A 43 7.59 -3.01 -15.62
C GLU A 43 7.56 -2.04 -16.81
#